data_AF-A0A0Q9AMP8-F1
#
_entry.id   AF-A0A0Q9AMP8-F1
#
_cell.length_a   1.000
_cell.length_b   1.000
_cell.length_c   1.000
_cell.angle_alpha   90.00
_cell.angle_beta   90.00
_cell.angle_gamma   90.00
#
_symmetry.space_group_name_H-M   'P 1'
#
loop_
_entity.id
_entity.type
_entity.pdbx_description
1 polymer ?
#
loop_
_entity_poly.entity_id
_entity_poly.type
_entity_poly.pdbx_seq_one_letter_code
_entity_poly.pdbx_strand_id
1 'polypeptide(L)'
;MSYPWIVEGTVELCPPVPFARLRELLDQAAPRGGFEVAPHGSDESELTRLVNRARWVLVPEADADAGTDDGRDRPRAVKYLRVNDPGIEAHDVDERIRGLSACMGAAHEFRGRLRYWGDMGGEDGEIVPSSEGGAPYWRQIGGRYW
;
A
#
# COMPACT_ATOMS: atom_id res chain seq x y z
N MET A 1 9.87 27.70 0.64
CA MET A 1 9.65 26.79 1.78
C MET A 1 8.76 25.67 1.28
N SER A 2 9.26 24.45 1.16
CA SER A 2 8.39 23.29 0.86
C SER A 2 7.68 22.91 2.14
N TYR A 3 6.37 23.08 2.17
CA TYR A 3 5.53 22.56 3.23
C TYR A 3 5.66 21.03 3.24
N PRO A 4 5.84 20.38 4.40
CA PRO A 4 5.93 18.93 4.45
C PRO A 4 4.56 18.34 4.15
N TRP A 5 4.40 17.81 2.94
CA TRP A 5 3.27 16.95 2.60
C TRP A 5 3.49 15.57 3.22
N ILE A 6 2.42 14.82 3.54
CA ILE A 6 2.50 13.47 4.08
C ILE A 6 1.33 12.63 3.61
N VAL A 7 1.58 11.39 3.19
CA VAL A 7 0.54 10.41 2.94
C VAL A 7 0.59 9.33 3.99
N GLU A 8 -0.51 9.08 4.67
CA GLU A 8 -0.61 8.02 5.68
C GLU A 8 -1.90 7.23 5.57
N GLY A 9 -1.89 5.95 5.95
CA GLY A 9 -3.10 5.16 6.05
C GLY A 9 -2.88 3.69 5.71
N THR A 10 -4.00 2.98 5.55
CA THR A 10 -3.99 1.54 5.29
C THR A 10 -5.00 1.19 4.20
N VAL A 11 -4.58 0.32 3.29
CA VAL A 11 -5.41 -0.26 2.24
C VAL A 11 -5.33 -1.79 2.32
N GLU A 12 -6.46 -2.45 2.42
CA GLU A 12 -6.63 -3.90 2.35
C GLU A 12 -6.62 -4.40 0.90
N LEU A 13 -6.08 -5.59 0.70
CA LEU A 13 -6.08 -6.36 -0.55
C LEU A 13 -7.12 -7.46 -0.41
N CYS A 14 -8.19 -7.43 -1.20
CA CYS A 14 -9.33 -8.33 -1.08
C CYS A 14 -9.62 -9.08 -2.40
N PRO A 15 -9.39 -10.41 -2.48
CA PRO A 15 -8.79 -11.26 -1.45
C PRO A 15 -7.28 -10.96 -1.26
N PRO A 16 -6.66 -11.48 -0.19
CA PRO A 16 -5.20 -11.38 0.00
C PRO A 16 -4.43 -11.87 -1.24
N VAL A 17 -3.30 -11.24 -1.53
CA VAL A 17 -2.51 -11.50 -2.74
C VAL A 17 -1.39 -12.47 -2.43
N PRO A 18 -1.18 -13.54 -3.22
CA PRO A 18 -0.06 -14.45 -3.02
C PRO A 18 1.29 -13.72 -3.06
N PHE A 19 2.13 -13.95 -2.05
CA PHE A 19 3.43 -13.28 -1.89
C PHE A 19 4.39 -13.58 -3.04
N ALA A 20 4.42 -14.82 -3.53
CA ALA A 20 5.24 -15.21 -4.67
C ALA A 20 4.95 -14.33 -5.89
N ARG A 21 3.66 -14.13 -6.20
CA ARG A 21 3.19 -13.26 -7.28
C ARG A 21 3.64 -11.82 -7.04
N LEU A 22 3.45 -11.30 -5.84
CA LEU A 22 3.79 -9.92 -5.52
C LEU A 22 5.31 -9.67 -5.57
N ARG A 23 6.13 -10.62 -5.15
CA ARG A 23 7.59 -10.52 -5.13
C ARG A 23 8.20 -10.49 -6.53
N GLU A 24 7.74 -11.36 -7.41
CA GLU A 24 8.15 -11.37 -8.84
C GLU A 24 7.94 -10.01 -9.51
N LEU A 25 7.02 -9.22 -8.99
CA LEU A 25 6.57 -7.95 -9.54
C LEU A 25 7.28 -6.75 -8.92
N LEU A 26 7.58 -6.80 -7.62
CA LEU A 26 8.48 -5.82 -6.97
C LEU A 26 9.89 -5.87 -7.58
N ASP A 27 10.36 -7.06 -7.96
CA ASP A 27 11.65 -7.24 -8.63
C ASP A 27 11.66 -6.65 -10.06
N GLN A 28 10.48 -6.53 -10.71
CA GLN A 28 10.33 -5.96 -12.07
C GLN A 28 10.07 -4.43 -12.06
N ALA A 29 9.46 -3.89 -11.00
CA ALA A 29 9.06 -2.48 -10.89
C ALA A 29 10.16 -1.54 -10.33
N ALA A 30 11.42 -1.97 -10.35
CA ALA A 30 12.50 -1.44 -9.52
C ALA A 30 13.01 0.02 -9.73
N PRO A 31 12.66 0.85 -10.73
CA PRO A 31 13.28 2.17 -10.79
C PRO A 31 12.63 3.24 -9.89
N ARG A 32 11.47 3.01 -9.25
CA ARG A 32 10.76 4.09 -8.53
C ARG A 32 10.19 3.66 -7.17
N GLY A 33 11.04 3.65 -6.14
CA GLY A 33 10.64 3.64 -4.72
C GLY A 33 9.95 2.36 -4.26
N GLY A 34 10.75 1.41 -3.76
CA GLY A 34 10.30 0.06 -3.45
C GLY A 34 9.32 -0.04 -2.28
N PHE A 35 8.38 -0.98 -2.41
CA PHE A 35 7.60 -1.47 -1.28
C PHE A 35 8.47 -2.40 -0.44
N GLU A 36 8.41 -2.27 0.89
CA GLU A 36 9.01 -3.24 1.81
C GLU A 36 7.93 -4.19 2.30
N VAL A 37 8.28 -5.45 2.55
CA VAL A 37 7.32 -6.44 3.07
C VAL A 37 7.63 -6.63 4.55
N ALA A 38 6.63 -6.45 5.40
CA ALA A 38 6.77 -6.68 6.83
C ALA A 38 7.05 -8.15 7.13
N PRO A 39 7.88 -8.45 8.15
CA PRO A 39 7.98 -9.80 8.69
C PRO A 39 6.60 -10.33 9.10
N HIS A 40 6.39 -11.63 8.92
CA HIS A 40 5.16 -12.27 9.36
C HIS A 40 5.07 -12.23 10.90
N GLY A 41 3.87 -11.95 11.42
CA GLY A 41 3.63 -11.83 12.86
C GLY A 41 4.16 -10.54 13.48
N SER A 42 4.58 -9.55 12.68
CA SER A 42 5.01 -8.26 13.23
C SER A 42 3.90 -7.57 14.02
N ASP A 43 4.27 -7.06 15.19
CA ASP A 43 3.35 -6.27 16.02
C ASP A 43 3.21 -4.83 15.51
N GLU A 44 2.25 -4.10 16.06
CA GLU A 44 1.99 -2.70 15.67
C GLU A 44 3.20 -1.76 15.87
N SER A 45 4.04 -2.01 16.87
CA SER A 45 5.23 -1.18 17.13
C SER A 45 6.34 -1.45 16.12
N GLU A 46 6.50 -2.70 15.69
CA GLU A 46 7.38 -3.09 14.60
C GLU A 46 6.90 -2.54 13.27
N LEU A 47 5.62 -2.71 12.94
CA LEU A 47 5.01 -2.16 11.72
C LEU A 47 5.13 -0.64 11.65
N THR A 48 4.92 0.06 12.78
CA THR A 48 5.08 1.51 12.85
C THR A 48 6.52 1.95 12.61
N ARG A 49 7.51 1.25 13.20
CA ARG A 49 8.93 1.55 12.94
C ARG A 49 9.29 1.27 11.48
N LEU A 50 8.78 0.19 10.91
CA LEU A 50 9.03 -0.21 9.54
C LEU A 50 8.46 0.80 8.54
N VAL A 51 7.19 1.19 8.70
CA VAL A 51 6.54 2.16 7.80
C VAL A 51 7.19 3.55 7.89
N ASN A 52 7.66 3.95 9.08
CA ASN A 52 8.40 5.20 9.23
C ASN A 52 9.74 5.21 8.48
N ARG A 53 10.36 4.04 8.29
CA ARG A 53 11.62 3.89 7.54
C ARG A 53 11.38 3.72 6.05
N ALA A 54 10.48 2.79 5.70
CA ALA A 54 10.29 2.25 4.36
C ALA A 54 9.21 2.99 3.57
N ARG A 55 8.37 3.75 4.28
CA ARG A 55 7.27 4.56 3.77
C ARG A 55 6.09 3.76 3.23
N TRP A 56 6.33 2.68 2.51
CA TRP A 56 5.31 1.81 1.93
C TRP A 56 5.57 0.37 2.34
N VAL A 57 4.70 -0.19 3.18
CA VAL A 57 4.90 -1.49 3.79
C VAL A 57 3.73 -2.41 3.50
N LEU A 58 4.03 -3.54 2.88
CA LEU A 58 3.10 -4.63 2.62
C LEU A 58 3.06 -5.56 3.83
N VAL A 59 1.89 -5.70 4.43
CA VAL A 59 1.68 -6.46 5.67
C VAL A 59 1.09 -7.83 5.33
N PRO A 60 1.76 -8.93 5.76
CA PRO A 60 1.25 -10.28 5.59
C PRO A 60 -0.12 -10.51 6.24
N GLU A 61 -0.83 -11.51 5.74
CA GLU A 61 -1.98 -12.06 6.47
C GLU A 61 -1.53 -12.71 7.78
N ALA A 62 -2.26 -12.44 8.87
CA ALA A 62 -1.91 -12.87 10.23
C ALA A 62 -2.51 -14.23 10.65
N ASP A 63 -3.41 -14.82 9.84
CA ASP A 63 -4.13 -16.03 10.22
C ASP A 63 -3.24 -17.29 10.16
N ALA A 64 -3.52 -18.26 11.03
CA ALA A 64 -2.73 -19.47 11.25
C ALA A 64 -2.57 -20.36 10.00
N ASP A 65 -3.49 -20.28 9.03
CA ASP A 65 -3.42 -21.00 7.75
C ASP A 65 -2.63 -20.23 6.67
N ALA A 66 -2.30 -18.96 6.91
CA ALA A 66 -1.55 -18.12 5.97
C ALA A 66 -0.10 -18.59 5.81
N GLY A 67 0.43 -19.37 6.76
CA GLY A 67 1.69 -20.11 6.70
C GLY A 67 2.92 -19.33 6.22
N THR A 68 4.05 -20.01 6.24
CA THR A 68 5.21 -19.61 5.45
C THR A 68 5.31 -20.49 4.21
N ASP A 69 5.90 -19.93 3.15
CA ASP A 69 6.25 -20.72 1.97
C ASP A 69 7.45 -21.64 2.32
N ASP A 70 7.23 -22.96 2.34
CA ASP A 70 8.23 -24.01 2.55
C ASP A 70 9.32 -23.72 3.61
N GLY A 71 8.92 -23.32 4.81
CA GLY A 71 9.82 -23.24 5.97
C GLY A 71 10.91 -22.16 5.89
N ARG A 72 10.83 -21.25 4.92
CA ARG A 72 11.59 -19.99 4.90
C ARG A 72 10.66 -18.93 5.47
N ASP A 73 11.13 -17.95 6.24
CA ASP A 73 10.33 -16.88 6.89
C ASP A 73 9.60 -15.92 5.90
N ARG A 74 9.06 -16.43 4.80
CA ARG A 74 8.38 -15.72 3.74
C ARG A 74 6.88 -15.97 3.87
N PRO A 75 6.05 -14.91 3.97
CA PRO A 75 4.61 -15.05 4.07
C PRO A 75 4.05 -15.69 2.79
N ARG A 76 2.94 -16.43 2.86
CA ARG A 76 2.28 -16.92 1.62
C ARG A 76 1.41 -15.87 0.95
N ALA A 77 0.85 -14.93 1.71
CA ALA A 77 -0.02 -13.89 1.20
C ALA A 77 0.19 -12.55 1.92
N VAL A 78 -0.09 -11.46 1.19
CA VAL A 78 -0.14 -10.09 1.70
C VAL A 78 -1.59 -9.66 1.77
N LYS A 79 -1.97 -9.05 2.90
CA LYS A 79 -3.34 -8.62 3.15
C LYS A 79 -3.52 -7.11 3.15
N TYR A 80 -2.50 -6.34 3.53
CA TYR A 80 -2.62 -4.88 3.63
C TYR A 80 -1.40 -4.16 3.08
N LEU A 81 -1.58 -2.92 2.65
CA LEU A 81 -0.55 -1.92 2.41
C LEU A 81 -0.72 -0.82 3.46
N ARG A 82 0.33 -0.55 4.24
CA ARG A 82 0.43 0.57 5.18
C ARG A 82 1.37 1.62 4.61
N VAL A 83 0.96 2.88 4.63
CA VAL A 83 1.72 4.00 4.06
C VAL A 83 1.98 5.04 5.14
N ASN A 84 3.19 5.59 5.14
CA ASN A 84 3.58 6.82 5.83
C ASN A 84 4.74 7.47 5.05
N ASP A 85 4.42 8.26 4.03
CA ASP A 85 5.39 8.84 3.10
C ASP A 85 5.35 10.38 3.11
N PRO A 86 6.27 11.05 3.83
CA PRO A 86 6.39 12.49 3.82
C PRO A 86 7.09 12.99 2.56
N GLY A 87 6.47 13.95 1.88
CA GLY A 87 7.00 14.63 0.70
C GLY A 87 6.63 13.96 -0.63
N ILE A 88 5.86 12.87 -0.63
CA ILE A 88 5.38 12.26 -1.86
C ILE A 88 4.27 13.10 -2.49
N GLU A 89 4.32 13.28 -3.81
CA GLU A 89 3.29 14.01 -4.54
C GLU A 89 2.09 13.11 -4.87
N ALA A 90 0.90 13.70 -4.99
CA ALA A 90 -0.33 12.95 -5.29
C ALA A 90 -0.24 12.13 -6.59
N HIS A 91 0.48 12.61 -7.60
CA HIS A 91 0.67 11.90 -8.86
C HIS A 91 1.56 10.65 -8.70
N ASP A 92 2.58 10.71 -7.83
CA ASP A 92 3.44 9.57 -7.52
C ASP A 92 2.69 8.49 -6.71
N VAL A 93 1.76 8.90 -5.84
CA VAL A 93 0.86 8.00 -5.11
C VAL A 93 0.00 7.21 -6.09
N ASP A 94 -0.65 7.88 -7.04
CA ASP A 94 -1.50 7.24 -8.05
C ASP A 94 -0.68 6.31 -8.97
N GLU A 95 0.52 6.72 -9.41
CA GLU A 95 1.42 5.87 -10.20
C GLU A 95 1.78 4.57 -9.45
N ARG A 96 2.12 4.68 -8.16
CA ARG A 96 2.45 3.51 -7.31
C ARG A 96 1.27 2.58 -7.10
N ILE A 97 0.08 3.12 -6.80
CA ILE A 97 -1.13 2.31 -6.58
C ILE A 97 -1.54 1.57 -7.85
N ARG A 98 -1.49 2.23 -9.01
CA ARG A 98 -1.76 1.60 -10.32
C ARG A 98 -0.75 0.50 -10.63
N GLY A 99 0.53 0.76 -10.37
CA GLY A 99 1.60 -0.24 -10.50
C GLY A 99 1.31 -1.47 -9.64
N LEU A 100 0.99 -1.28 -8.36
CA LEU A 100 0.67 -2.38 -7.44
C LEU A 100 -0.57 -3.16 -7.90
N SER A 101 -1.64 -2.50 -8.36
CA SER A 101 -2.83 -3.22 -8.83
C SER A 101 -2.60 -4.03 -10.09
N ALA A 102 -1.89 -3.48 -11.09
CA ALA A 102 -1.57 -4.20 -12.30
C ALA A 102 -0.86 -5.53 -11.99
N CYS A 103 -0.10 -5.55 -10.89
CA CYS A 103 0.61 -6.71 -10.40
C CYS A 103 -0.28 -7.75 -9.69
N MET A 104 -1.24 -7.29 -8.90
CA MET A 104 -2.16 -8.17 -8.16
C MET A 104 -3.08 -8.96 -9.10
N GLY A 105 -3.50 -8.36 -10.21
CA GLY A 105 -4.41 -8.95 -11.20
C GLY A 105 -5.89 -8.71 -10.86
N ALA A 106 -6.75 -8.92 -11.87
CA ALA A 106 -8.16 -8.47 -11.85
C ALA A 106 -9.06 -9.07 -10.76
N ALA A 107 -8.61 -10.11 -10.05
CA ALA A 107 -9.38 -10.74 -8.99
C ALA A 107 -9.24 -10.03 -7.63
N HIS A 108 -8.31 -9.10 -7.49
CA HIS A 108 -7.97 -8.45 -6.23
C HIS A 108 -8.36 -6.98 -6.22
N GLU A 109 -9.07 -6.57 -5.18
CA GLU A 109 -9.53 -5.21 -4.95
C GLU A 109 -8.71 -4.53 -3.86
N PHE A 110 -8.58 -3.21 -3.95
CA PHE A 110 -8.17 -2.39 -2.82
C PHE A 110 -9.39 -1.93 -2.03
N ARG A 111 -9.31 -1.99 -0.71
CA ARG A 111 -10.32 -1.46 0.21
C ARG A 111 -9.67 -0.65 1.31
N GLY A 112 -10.25 0.47 1.72
CA GLY A 112 -9.66 1.34 2.75
C GLY A 112 -9.22 2.68 2.21
N ARG A 113 -8.41 3.41 2.98
CA ARG A 113 -8.18 4.84 2.76
C ARG A 113 -6.73 5.21 3.06
N LEU A 114 -6.18 6.09 2.21
CA LEU A 114 -4.99 6.86 2.56
C LEU A 114 -5.42 8.31 2.75
N ARG A 115 -4.68 9.04 3.56
CA ARG A 115 -4.93 10.45 3.85
C ARG A 115 -3.71 11.24 3.46
N TYR A 116 -3.91 12.24 2.62
CA TYR A 116 -2.89 13.17 2.21
C TYR A 116 -2.99 14.41 3.10
N TRP A 117 -1.95 14.78 3.83
CA TRP A 117 -1.93 15.99 4.65
C TRP A 117 -0.84 16.94 4.18
N GLY A 118 -1.11 18.24 4.32
CA GLY A 118 -0.14 19.32 4.21
C GLY A 118 -0.63 20.53 5.01
N ASP A 119 0.19 21.58 5.10
CA ASP A 119 -0.09 22.79 5.90
C ASP A 119 -1.41 23.53 5.53
N MET A 120 -2.12 23.08 4.51
CA MET A 120 -3.39 23.64 4.02
C MET A 120 -4.54 22.62 4.08
N GLY A 121 -4.73 21.96 5.23
CA GLY A 121 -6.05 21.40 5.58
C GLY A 121 -6.35 19.95 5.23
N GLY A 122 -5.38 19.21 4.69
CA GLY A 122 -5.48 17.75 4.47
C GLY A 122 -6.54 17.32 3.46
N GLU A 123 -6.11 16.58 2.46
CA GLU A 123 -6.96 15.97 1.47
C GLU A 123 -7.15 14.47 1.78
N ASP A 124 -8.36 14.08 2.16
CA ASP A 124 -8.71 12.66 2.27
C ASP A 124 -8.78 12.06 0.86
N GLY A 125 -8.24 10.86 0.66
CA GLY A 125 -8.41 10.10 -0.56
C GLY A 125 -8.84 8.66 -0.32
N GLU A 126 -9.54 8.11 -1.29
CA GLU A 126 -10.05 6.75 -1.25
C GLU A 126 -9.63 6.05 -2.53
N ILE A 127 -9.35 4.77 -2.42
CA ILE A 127 -9.15 3.96 -3.61
C ILE A 127 -10.51 3.52 -4.12
N VAL A 128 -10.80 3.89 -5.37
CA VAL A 128 -12.03 3.48 -6.04
C VAL A 128 -11.72 2.29 -6.93
N PRO A 129 -12.36 1.13 -6.71
CA PRO A 129 -12.25 0.01 -7.63
C PRO A 129 -12.83 0.41 -8.98
N SER A 130 -12.19 0.00 -10.08
CA SER A 130 -12.77 0.24 -11.40
C SER A 130 -13.93 -0.73 -11.65
N SER A 131 -15.01 -0.23 -12.23
CA SER A 131 -16.24 -1.00 -12.48
C SER A 131 -16.10 -2.08 -13.58
N GLU A 132 -14.98 -2.14 -14.29
CA GLU A 132 -14.77 -3.05 -15.44
C GLU A 132 -13.48 -3.88 -15.34
N GLY A 133 -12.95 -4.10 -14.13
CA GLY A 133 -11.73 -4.90 -13.93
C GLY A 133 -10.43 -4.22 -14.38
N GLY A 134 -10.49 -2.92 -14.69
CA GLY A 134 -9.34 -2.05 -14.84
C GLY A 134 -8.67 -1.71 -13.50
N ALA A 135 -7.53 -1.03 -13.58
CA ALA A 135 -6.79 -0.63 -12.39
C ALA A 135 -7.64 0.29 -11.49
N PRO A 136 -7.64 0.08 -10.17
CA PRO A 136 -8.18 1.00 -9.19
C PRO A 136 -7.43 2.32 -9.30
N TYR A 137 -8.16 3.40 -9.08
CA TYR A 137 -7.59 4.74 -9.15
C TYR A 137 -7.76 5.44 -7.82
N TRP A 138 -6.77 6.29 -7.52
CA TRP A 138 -6.85 7.19 -6.39
C TRP A 138 -7.91 8.27 -6.66
N ARG A 139 -8.92 8.36 -5.80
CA ARG A 139 -9.89 9.44 -5.81
C ARG A 139 -9.70 10.28 -4.56
N GLN A 140 -9.35 11.54 -4.75
CA GLN A 140 -9.46 12.52 -3.68
C GLN A 140 -10.94 12.71 -3.32
N ILE A 141 -11.28 12.43 -2.05
CA ILE A 141 -12.65 12.54 -1.50
C ILE A 141 -12.81 13.73 -0.56
N GLY A 142 -11.73 14.46 -0.26
CA GLY A 142 -11.77 15.70 0.49
C GLY A 142 -10.69 16.68 0.04
N GLY A 143 -11.09 17.92 -0.16
CA GLY A 143 -10.25 19.11 -0.29
C GLY A 143 -11.17 20.25 0.13
N ARG A 144 -11.05 20.69 1.37
CA ARG A 144 -12.01 21.62 1.95
C ARG A 144 -11.57 23.03 1.58
N TYR A 145 -12.22 23.62 0.57
CA TYR A 145 -12.16 25.05 0.27
C TYR A 145 -12.59 25.85 1.50
N TRP A 146 -11.64 26.45 2.21
CA TRP A 146 -11.90 27.57 3.13
C TRP A 146 -10.73 28.54 3.02
#